data_AF-A0A9D1V1M4-F1
#
_entry.id   AF-A0A9D1V1M4-F1
#
_cell.length_a   1.000
_cell.length_b   1.000
_cell.length_c   1.000
_cell.angle_alpha   90.00
_cell.angle_beta   90.00
_cell.angle_gamma   90.00
#
_symmetry.space_group_name_H-M   'P 1'
#
loop_
_entity.id
_entity.type
_entity.pdbx_description
1 polymer ?
#
loop_
_entity_poly.entity_id
_entity_poly.type
_entity_poly.pdbx_seq_one_letter_code
_entity_poly.pdbx_strand_id
1 'polypeptide(L)'
;MKRILFIILGIILCHAAQAQYKDIQKLPQPLRDSILIDVANKAIDKYSIGYLQPGREPIIEDIGVVSKDMLANRKDRRGLDWPQYYGVYFYAVYYKTTEEEKFYYSSPKDYLVKVFIRADNCRPVNIRYWDENSSRSGLDEVEEMSRIVPENKKRRYTSVAEKEEKRANLGKTIYHGPRTPEEIREANRQDSLKRDVFRREHLRRYWEKRRADSLRMLNAQP
;
A
#
# COMPACT_ATOMS: atom_id res chain seq x y z
N MET A 1 -11.06 -38.12 13.75
CA MET A 1 -12.33 -37.57 13.21
C MET A 1 -12.75 -36.25 13.85
N LYS A 2 -12.83 -36.13 15.18
CA LYS A 2 -13.24 -34.88 15.87
C LYS A 2 -12.41 -33.63 15.52
N ARG A 3 -11.07 -33.74 15.41
CA ARG A 3 -10.19 -32.60 15.05
C ARG A 3 -10.41 -32.04 13.64
N ILE A 4 -10.62 -32.93 12.67
CA ILE A 4 -10.89 -32.52 11.29
C ILE A 4 -12.25 -31.81 11.21
N LEU A 5 -13.25 -32.29 11.96
CA LEU A 5 -14.55 -31.64 12.08
C LEU A 5 -14.44 -30.23 12.68
N PHE A 6 -13.64 -30.02 13.74
CA PHE A 6 -13.43 -28.69 14.31
C PHE A 6 -12.69 -27.74 13.36
N ILE A 7 -11.71 -28.24 12.59
CA ILE A 7 -10.99 -27.44 11.60
C ILE A 7 -11.92 -27.06 10.44
N ILE A 8 -12.71 -28.01 9.91
CA ILE A 8 -13.69 -27.75 8.86
C ILE A 8 -14.77 -26.79 9.36
N LEU A 9 -15.27 -26.96 10.60
CA LEU A 9 -16.26 -26.07 11.19
C LEU A 9 -15.69 -24.65 11.39
N GLY A 10 -14.43 -24.53 11.80
CA GLY A 10 -13.73 -23.24 11.88
C GLY A 10 -13.54 -22.58 10.52
N ILE A 11 -13.18 -23.34 9.49
CA ILE A 11 -13.08 -22.86 8.11
C ILE A 11 -14.45 -22.41 7.58
N ILE A 12 -15.52 -23.17 7.83
CA ILE A 12 -16.90 -22.84 7.43
C ILE A 12 -17.40 -21.60 8.18
N LEU A 13 -17.14 -21.45 9.47
CA LEU A 13 -17.51 -20.27 10.26
C LEU A 13 -16.74 -19.02 9.81
N CYS A 14 -15.46 -19.16 9.45
CA CYS A 14 -14.68 -18.07 8.83
C CYS A 14 -15.24 -17.69 7.44
N HIS A 15 -15.59 -18.66 6.61
CA HIS A 15 -16.18 -18.40 5.28
C HIS A 15 -17.59 -17.82 5.38
N ALA A 16 -18.39 -18.25 6.35
CA ALA A 16 -19.71 -17.68 6.64
C ALA A 16 -19.59 -16.25 7.17
N ALA A 17 -18.64 -15.96 8.07
CA ALA A 17 -18.36 -14.60 8.54
C ALA A 17 -17.86 -13.67 7.41
N GLN A 18 -17.13 -14.22 6.42
CA GLN A 18 -16.76 -13.48 5.20
C GLN A 18 -17.88 -13.37 4.15
N ALA A 19 -18.92 -14.21 4.24
CA ALA A 19 -20.10 -14.21 3.36
C ALA A 19 -21.33 -13.50 3.96
N GLN A 20 -21.24 -12.97 5.18
CA GLN A 20 -22.42 -12.58 5.98
C GLN A 20 -22.84 -11.12 5.90
N TYR A 21 -22.05 -10.20 5.35
CA TYR A 21 -22.50 -8.82 5.19
C TYR A 21 -23.25 -8.65 3.87
N LYS A 22 -24.46 -9.23 3.83
CA LYS A 22 -25.51 -8.83 2.88
C LYS A 22 -25.76 -7.33 3.08
N ASP A 23 -25.55 -6.53 2.04
CA ASP A 23 -25.90 -5.10 1.92
C ASP A 23 -26.00 -4.34 3.26
N ILE A 24 -24.88 -3.77 3.71
CA ILE A 24 -24.81 -3.09 5.00
C ILE A 24 -25.67 -1.84 5.12
N GLN A 25 -26.24 -1.35 4.02
CA GLN A 25 -27.23 -0.28 4.04
C GLN A 25 -28.46 -0.66 4.85
N LYS A 26 -28.75 -1.97 4.96
CA LYS A 26 -29.93 -2.49 5.67
C LYS A 26 -29.68 -2.73 7.16
N LEU A 27 -28.43 -2.55 7.62
CA LEU A 27 -28.09 -2.74 9.02
C LEU A 27 -28.38 -1.48 9.85
N PRO A 28 -28.69 -1.63 11.15
CA PRO A 28 -28.73 -0.50 12.06
C PRO A 28 -27.41 0.27 12.06
N GLN A 29 -27.48 1.60 12.13
CA GLN A 29 -26.32 2.48 12.02
C GLN A 29 -25.15 2.10 12.95
N PRO A 30 -25.35 1.82 14.26
CA PRO A 30 -24.22 1.46 15.13
C PRO A 30 -23.49 0.19 14.69
N LEU A 31 -24.22 -0.80 14.18
CA LEU A 31 -23.67 -2.06 13.70
C LEU A 31 -22.95 -1.86 12.36
N ARG A 32 -23.57 -1.14 11.43
CA ARG A 32 -22.97 -0.77 10.13
C ARG A 32 -21.65 -0.03 10.34
N ASP A 33 -21.65 0.97 11.21
CA ASP A 33 -20.51 1.85 11.43
C ASP A 33 -19.35 1.06 12.07
N SER A 34 -19.64 0.15 13.00
CA SER A 34 -18.65 -0.78 13.56
C SER A 34 -18.02 -1.69 12.50
N ILE A 35 -18.82 -2.26 11.59
CA ILE A 35 -18.34 -3.11 10.49
C ILE A 35 -17.46 -2.31 9.52
N LEU A 36 -17.90 -1.10 9.15
CA LEU A 36 -17.14 -0.21 8.26
C LEU A 36 -15.76 0.12 8.84
N ILE A 37 -15.69 0.41 10.14
CA ILE A 37 -14.44 0.70 10.84
C ILE A 37 -13.53 -0.53 10.89
N ASP A 38 -14.06 -1.71 11.22
CA ASP A 38 -13.28 -2.95 11.26
C ASP A 38 -12.69 -3.31 9.87
N VAL A 39 -13.53 -3.23 8.83
CA VAL A 39 -13.10 -3.47 7.44
C VAL A 39 -12.02 -2.46 7.02
N ALA A 40 -12.22 -1.17 7.31
CA ALA A 40 -11.25 -0.13 6.99
C ALA A 40 -9.92 -0.36 7.71
N ASN A 41 -9.96 -0.67 9.01
CA ASN A 41 -8.76 -0.88 9.81
C ASN A 41 -7.98 -2.11 9.33
N LYS A 42 -8.66 -3.22 9.00
CA LYS A 42 -8.03 -4.40 8.40
C LYS A 42 -7.37 -4.08 7.06
N ALA A 43 -8.03 -3.28 6.22
CA ALA A 43 -7.44 -2.85 4.95
C ALA A 43 -6.19 -1.99 5.17
N ILE A 44 -6.26 -1.02 6.09
CA ILE A 44 -5.13 -0.15 6.44
C ILE A 44 -3.97 -1.00 6.96
N ASP A 45 -4.19 -1.89 7.92
CA ASP A 45 -3.14 -2.76 8.49
C ASP A 45 -2.53 -3.70 7.44
N LYS A 46 -3.35 -4.23 6.54
CA LYS A 46 -2.88 -5.11 5.47
C LYS A 46 -1.95 -4.36 4.50
N TYR A 47 -2.29 -3.14 4.12
CA TYR A 47 -1.61 -2.41 3.04
C TYR A 47 -0.60 -1.36 3.53
N SER A 48 -0.58 -1.05 4.82
CA SER A 48 0.22 0.03 5.37
C SER A 48 0.71 -0.24 6.79
N ILE A 49 1.65 0.56 7.25
CA ILE A 49 2.29 0.48 8.56
C ILE A 49 2.23 1.88 9.18
N GLY A 50 1.76 1.99 10.42
CA GLY A 50 1.71 3.24 11.17
C GLY A 50 0.60 4.22 10.76
N TYR A 51 -0.24 3.87 9.76
CA TYR A 51 -1.39 4.66 9.37
C TYR A 51 -2.63 4.42 10.22
N LEU A 52 -2.73 3.27 10.91
CA LEU A 52 -3.71 3.08 11.96
C LEU A 52 -3.40 4.06 13.10
N GLN A 53 -4.43 4.73 13.59
CA GLN A 53 -4.32 5.71 14.67
C GLN A 53 -5.15 5.25 15.88
N PRO A 54 -4.66 4.27 16.67
CA PRO A 54 -5.35 3.85 17.88
C PRO A 54 -5.66 5.06 18.78
N GLY A 55 -6.92 5.21 19.17
CA GLY A 55 -7.37 6.33 20.00
C GLY A 55 -7.83 7.59 19.25
N ARG A 56 -7.66 7.66 17.92
CA ARG A 56 -8.39 8.64 17.09
C ARG A 56 -9.62 7.99 16.51
N GLU A 57 -10.75 8.69 16.57
CA GLU A 57 -12.00 8.20 15.99
C GLU A 57 -11.95 8.34 14.46
N PRO A 58 -12.12 7.24 13.70
CA PRO A 58 -12.24 7.31 12.25
C PRO A 58 -13.60 7.91 11.87
N ILE A 59 -13.61 8.68 10.80
CA ILE A 59 -14.83 9.31 10.27
C ILE A 59 -15.40 8.45 9.17
N ILE A 60 -16.72 8.27 9.21
CA ILE A 60 -17.49 7.60 8.18
C ILE A 60 -18.20 8.67 7.35
N GLU A 61 -18.01 8.61 6.03
CA GLU A 61 -18.67 9.46 5.06
C GLU A 61 -19.52 8.58 4.13
N ASP A 62 -20.78 8.97 4.00
CA ASP A 62 -21.69 8.37 3.03
C ASP A 62 -21.43 9.00 1.65
N ILE A 63 -20.91 8.20 0.72
CA ILE A 63 -20.59 8.65 -0.64
C ILE A 63 -21.82 8.55 -1.55
N GLY A 64 -22.82 7.73 -1.17
CA GLY A 64 -23.97 7.43 -2.00
C GLY A 64 -23.67 6.51 -3.18
N VAL A 65 -24.63 6.45 -4.10
CA VAL A 65 -24.53 5.66 -5.32
C VAL A 65 -23.62 6.36 -6.32
N VAL A 66 -22.62 5.62 -6.79
CA VAL A 66 -21.70 6.12 -7.80
C VAL A 66 -22.39 6.11 -9.17
N SER A 67 -22.69 7.31 -9.68
CA SER A 67 -23.30 7.51 -11.00
C SER A 67 -22.25 7.61 -12.11
N LYS A 68 -22.69 7.37 -13.35
CA LYS A 68 -21.87 7.55 -14.55
C LYS A 68 -21.35 8.98 -14.69
N ASP A 69 -22.15 9.97 -14.29
CA ASP A 69 -21.80 11.39 -14.35
C ASP A 69 -20.82 11.80 -13.24
N MET A 70 -20.89 11.18 -12.06
CA MET A 70 -19.90 11.37 -10.99
C MET A 70 -18.50 10.86 -11.35
N LEU A 71 -18.40 9.90 -12.28
CA LEU A 71 -17.13 9.43 -12.86
C LEU A 71 -16.71 10.24 -14.09
N ALA A 72 -17.65 10.61 -14.97
CA ALA A 72 -17.36 11.37 -16.18
C ALA A 72 -16.75 12.76 -15.86
N ASN A 73 -17.23 13.43 -14.80
CA ASN A 73 -16.68 14.70 -14.31
C ASN A 73 -15.37 14.54 -13.48
N ARG A 74 -14.91 13.31 -13.25
CA ARG A 74 -13.66 13.00 -12.52
C ARG A 74 -12.56 12.41 -13.41
N LYS A 75 -12.68 12.60 -14.73
CA LYS A 75 -11.74 12.11 -15.75
C LYS A 75 -10.30 12.60 -15.65
N ASP A 76 -9.93 13.44 -14.68
CA ASP A 76 -8.58 14.02 -14.65
C ASP A 76 -7.71 13.68 -13.42
N ARG A 77 -8.22 13.26 -12.25
CA ARG A 77 -7.34 13.17 -11.04
C ARG A 77 -7.65 12.13 -9.96
N ARG A 78 -8.58 11.18 -10.17
CA ARG A 78 -9.06 10.36 -9.02
C ARG A 78 -9.24 8.87 -9.29
N GLY A 79 -8.30 8.22 -9.98
CA GLY A 79 -7.86 6.81 -9.73
C GLY A 79 -8.91 5.70 -9.60
N LEU A 80 -10.14 5.90 -10.07
CA LEU A 80 -11.17 4.88 -10.20
C LEU A 80 -11.65 4.90 -11.67
N ASP A 81 -10.89 4.27 -12.55
CA ASP A 81 -11.33 3.98 -13.93
C ASP A 81 -12.09 2.65 -13.93
N TRP A 82 -13.39 2.66 -13.61
CA TRP A 82 -14.09 1.38 -13.44
C TRP A 82 -15.59 1.48 -13.72
N PRO A 83 -16.00 1.18 -14.98
CA PRO A 83 -17.40 0.99 -15.33
C PRO A 83 -18.16 -0.03 -14.45
N GLN A 84 -17.44 -0.96 -13.80
CA GLN A 84 -18.05 -1.96 -12.93
C GLN A 84 -18.57 -1.44 -11.58
N TYR A 85 -18.24 -0.22 -11.18
CA TYR A 85 -18.71 0.36 -9.92
C TYR A 85 -19.92 1.29 -10.11
N TYR A 86 -20.46 1.39 -11.33
CA TYR A 86 -21.69 2.12 -11.58
C TYR A 86 -22.88 1.48 -10.87
N GLY A 87 -23.69 2.32 -10.22
CA GLY A 87 -24.86 1.85 -9.48
C GLY A 87 -24.54 1.18 -8.14
N VAL A 88 -23.26 1.13 -7.74
CA VAL A 88 -22.84 0.61 -6.44
C VAL A 88 -22.83 1.74 -5.41
N TYR A 89 -23.35 1.44 -4.22
CA TYR A 89 -23.34 2.35 -3.08
C TYR A 89 -22.03 2.23 -2.29
N PHE A 90 -21.46 3.36 -1.90
CA PHE A 90 -20.17 3.38 -1.19
C PHE A 90 -20.24 4.13 0.13
N TYR A 91 -19.42 3.64 1.06
CA TYR A 91 -18.99 4.38 2.24
C TYR A 91 -17.49 4.68 2.11
N ALA A 92 -17.05 5.76 2.74
CA ALA A 92 -15.63 6.01 2.94
C ALA A 92 -15.33 6.13 4.44
N VAL A 93 -14.25 5.49 4.87
CA VAL A 93 -13.76 5.58 6.25
C VAL A 93 -12.37 6.19 6.24
N TYR A 94 -12.13 7.23 7.04
CA TYR A 94 -10.85 7.94 7.04
C TYR A 94 -10.46 8.51 8.39
N TYR A 95 -9.15 8.68 8.58
CA TYR A 95 -8.60 9.44 9.69
C TYR A 95 -8.30 10.87 9.22
N LYS A 96 -8.77 11.88 9.97
CA LYS A 96 -8.47 13.28 9.67
C LYS A 96 -6.98 13.58 9.86
N THR A 97 -6.45 14.46 9.02
CA THR A 97 -5.14 15.07 9.25
C THR A 97 -5.21 16.11 10.35
N THR A 98 -4.18 16.18 11.20
CA THR A 98 -3.96 17.33 12.09
C THR A 98 -3.33 18.49 11.34
N GLU A 99 -3.38 19.70 11.91
CA GLU A 99 -2.71 20.88 11.34
C GLU A 99 -1.20 20.70 11.24
N GLU A 100 -0.58 20.04 12.23
CA GLU A 100 0.84 19.65 12.18
C GLU A 100 1.13 18.69 11.02
N GLU A 101 0.30 17.67 10.83
CA GLU A 101 0.43 16.75 9.71
C GLU A 101 0.26 17.47 8.36
N LYS A 102 -0.74 18.36 8.23
CA LYS A 102 -0.93 19.18 7.03
C LYS A 102 0.30 20.02 6.70
N PHE A 103 0.89 20.66 7.71
CA PHE A 103 2.12 21.42 7.56
C PHE A 103 3.29 20.52 7.11
N TYR A 104 3.53 19.41 7.80
CA TYR A 104 4.68 18.51 7.54
C TYR A 104 4.58 17.70 6.24
N TYR A 105 3.36 17.47 5.77
CA TYR A 105 3.09 16.73 4.55
C TYR A 105 2.75 17.64 3.37
N SER A 106 2.63 18.96 3.60
CA SER A 106 2.18 19.93 2.59
C SER A 106 0.95 19.42 1.85
N SER A 107 0.06 18.74 2.57
CA SER A 107 -1.09 18.07 1.98
C SER A 107 -2.29 19.00 2.02
N PRO A 108 -2.95 19.27 0.88
CA PRO A 108 -4.22 20.01 0.85
C PRO A 108 -5.40 19.14 1.31
N LYS A 109 -5.17 17.89 1.72
CA LYS A 109 -6.22 16.93 2.06
C LYS A 109 -6.51 16.92 3.55
N ASP A 110 -7.79 16.84 3.88
CA ASP A 110 -8.28 16.72 5.26
C ASP A 110 -8.25 15.28 5.80
N TYR A 111 -7.59 14.35 5.11
CA TYR A 111 -7.47 12.96 5.55
C TYR A 111 -6.05 12.42 5.38
N LEU A 112 -5.62 11.64 6.36
CA LEU A 112 -4.32 10.98 6.37
C LEU A 112 -4.35 9.71 5.52
N VAL A 113 -5.40 8.92 5.70
CA VAL A 113 -5.73 7.72 4.93
C VAL A 113 -7.25 7.61 4.81
N LYS A 114 -7.73 7.20 3.65
CA LYS A 114 -9.15 7.06 3.31
C LYS A 114 -9.37 5.75 2.56
N VAL A 115 -10.27 4.92 3.05
CA VAL A 115 -10.64 3.64 2.46
C VAL A 115 -12.06 3.74 1.91
N PHE A 116 -12.25 3.35 0.65
CA PHE A 116 -13.56 3.23 0.02
C PHE A 116 -14.06 1.80 0.13
N ILE A 117 -15.27 1.62 0.64
CA ILE A 117 -15.88 0.32 0.93
C ILE A 117 -17.21 0.24 0.19
N ARG A 118 -17.44 -0.86 -0.52
CA ARG A 118 -18.74 -1.11 -1.15
C ARG A 118 -19.75 -1.57 -0.11
N ALA A 119 -20.95 -1.00 -0.18
CA ALA A 119 -22.00 -1.34 0.77
C ALA A 119 -22.63 -2.72 0.50
N ASP A 120 -22.61 -3.20 -0.74
CA ASP A 120 -23.24 -4.47 -1.14
C ASP A 120 -22.54 -5.71 -0.57
N ASN A 121 -21.21 -5.67 -0.43
CA ASN A 121 -20.40 -6.81 -0.04
C ASN A 121 -19.31 -6.49 1.01
N CYS A 122 -19.26 -5.26 1.52
CA CYS A 122 -18.27 -4.82 2.51
C CYS A 122 -16.81 -4.99 2.11
N ARG A 123 -16.52 -4.94 0.81
CA ARG A 123 -15.13 -5.04 0.35
C ARG A 123 -14.50 -3.66 0.20
N PRO A 124 -13.25 -3.48 0.66
CA PRO A 124 -12.49 -2.29 0.35
C PRO A 124 -12.15 -2.32 -1.15
N VAL A 125 -12.36 -1.21 -1.86
CA VAL A 125 -12.05 -1.08 -3.29
C VAL A 125 -10.76 -0.30 -3.49
N ASN A 126 -10.56 0.72 -2.67
CA ASN A 126 -9.46 1.65 -2.83
C ASN A 126 -9.01 2.19 -1.48
N ILE A 127 -7.70 2.30 -1.30
CA ILE A 127 -7.07 3.02 -0.20
C ILE A 127 -6.30 4.20 -0.77
N ARG A 128 -6.55 5.39 -0.23
CA ARG A 128 -5.84 6.62 -0.58
C ARG A 128 -5.14 7.14 0.65
N TYR A 129 -3.94 7.64 0.45
CA TYR A 129 -3.23 8.34 1.50
C TYR A 129 -3.22 9.84 1.20
N TRP A 130 -2.67 10.60 2.14
CA TRP A 130 -2.51 12.04 2.04
C TRP A 130 -1.80 12.49 0.75
N ASP A 131 -0.88 11.69 0.18
CA ASP A 131 -0.26 11.93 -1.12
C ASP A 131 -1.04 11.25 -2.27
N GLU A 132 -1.20 11.95 -3.40
CA GLU A 132 -1.97 11.44 -4.55
C GLU A 132 -1.31 10.25 -5.24
N ASN A 133 0.02 10.14 -5.17
CA ASN A 133 0.81 9.14 -5.88
C ASN A 133 0.87 7.77 -5.19
N SER A 134 0.29 7.62 -4.00
CA SER A 134 0.43 6.40 -3.18
C SER A 134 -0.86 5.60 -3.05
N SER A 135 -1.92 5.95 -3.78
CA SER A 135 -3.18 5.22 -3.72
C SER A 135 -3.09 3.82 -4.33
N ARG A 136 -3.91 2.89 -3.83
CA ARG A 136 -4.05 1.54 -4.38
C ARG A 136 -5.52 1.21 -4.62
N SER A 137 -5.84 0.74 -5.82
CA SER A 137 -7.19 0.38 -6.29
C SER A 137 -7.31 -1.12 -6.54
N GLY A 138 -8.52 -1.61 -6.82
CA GLY A 138 -8.78 -3.03 -7.13
C GLY A 138 -8.68 -3.94 -5.91
N LEU A 139 -8.90 -3.41 -4.71
CA LEU A 139 -8.72 -4.15 -3.46
C LEU A 139 -9.83 -5.17 -3.20
N ASP A 140 -10.97 -5.08 -3.89
CA ASP A 140 -12.13 -5.96 -3.77
C ASP A 140 -12.05 -7.20 -4.67
N GLU A 141 -11.03 -7.25 -5.53
CA GLU A 141 -10.68 -8.41 -6.34
C GLU A 141 -10.28 -9.59 -5.45
N VAL A 142 -10.77 -10.78 -5.78
CA VAL A 142 -10.58 -11.99 -4.95
C VAL A 142 -9.10 -12.32 -4.78
N GLU A 143 -8.31 -12.20 -5.85
CA GLU A 143 -6.86 -12.41 -5.81
C GLU A 143 -6.19 -11.45 -4.82
N GLU A 144 -6.51 -10.16 -4.91
CA GLU A 144 -5.92 -9.11 -4.08
C GLU A 144 -6.28 -9.28 -2.60
N MET A 145 -7.52 -9.70 -2.29
CA MET A 145 -7.93 -10.03 -0.92
C MET A 145 -7.17 -11.24 -0.35
N SER A 146 -6.93 -12.29 -1.15
CA SER A 146 -6.22 -13.50 -0.73
C SER A 146 -4.71 -13.29 -0.56
N ARG A 147 -4.15 -12.27 -1.22
CA ARG A 147 -2.72 -11.99 -1.24
C ARG A 147 -2.22 -11.46 0.10
N ILE A 148 -1.20 -12.12 0.66
CA ILE A 148 -0.40 -11.57 1.75
C ILE A 148 0.50 -10.48 1.19
N VAL A 149 0.49 -9.29 1.80
CA VAL A 149 1.36 -8.17 1.42
C VAL A 149 2.61 -8.22 2.29
N PRO A 150 3.80 -8.46 1.70
CA PRO A 150 5.05 -8.41 2.43
C PRO A 150 5.26 -7.04 3.08
N GLU A 151 5.85 -7.01 4.27
CA GLU A 151 6.01 -5.78 5.06
C GLU A 151 6.79 -4.68 4.30
N ASN A 152 7.82 -5.07 3.54
CA ASN A 152 8.61 -4.15 2.70
C ASN A 152 7.83 -3.54 1.52
N LYS A 153 6.65 -4.09 1.19
CA LYS A 153 5.74 -3.55 0.17
C LYS A 153 4.59 -2.75 0.77
N LYS A 154 4.43 -2.75 2.11
CA LYS A 154 3.43 -1.94 2.78
C LYS A 154 3.86 -0.48 2.80
N ARG A 155 2.90 0.43 2.69
CA ARG A 155 3.15 1.87 2.79
C ARG A 155 3.43 2.25 4.25
N ARG A 156 4.59 2.84 4.54
CA ARG A 156 4.96 3.25 5.90
C ARG A 156 4.61 4.72 6.13
N TYR A 157 3.83 4.99 7.17
CA TYR A 157 3.65 6.33 7.71
C TYR A 157 4.89 6.71 8.52
N THR A 158 5.36 7.94 8.35
CA THR A 158 6.44 8.51 9.15
C THR A 158 5.80 9.54 10.07
N SER A 159 5.91 9.40 11.39
CA SER A 159 5.29 10.39 12.28
C SER A 159 5.95 11.77 12.09
N VAL A 160 5.24 12.83 12.49
CA VAL A 160 5.82 14.19 12.54
C VAL A 160 7.11 14.20 13.36
N ALA A 161 7.10 13.57 14.54
CA ALA A 161 8.27 13.43 15.40
C ALA A 161 9.44 12.72 14.70
N GLU A 162 9.20 11.61 13.98
CA GLU A 162 10.25 10.91 13.25
C GLU A 162 10.80 11.75 12.09
N LYS A 163 9.94 12.55 11.42
CA LYS A 163 10.39 13.51 10.41
C LYS A 163 11.22 14.64 11.01
N GLU A 164 10.84 15.16 12.17
CA GLU A 164 11.58 16.17 12.91
C GLU A 164 12.95 15.67 13.34
N GLU A 165 13.00 14.46 13.90
CA GLU A 165 14.25 13.79 14.26
C GLU A 165 15.14 13.57 13.04
N LYS A 166 14.57 13.10 11.92
CA LYS A 166 15.31 12.98 10.65
C LYS A 166 15.83 14.33 10.18
N ARG A 167 15.03 15.40 10.22
CA ARG A 167 15.48 16.76 9.86
C ARG A 167 16.60 17.24 10.77
N ALA A 168 16.49 17.02 12.08
CA ALA A 168 17.51 17.37 13.06
C ALA A 168 18.81 16.59 12.83
N ASN A 169 18.71 15.31 12.45
CA ASN A 169 19.86 14.46 12.12
C ASN A 169 20.43 14.77 10.72
N LEU A 170 19.62 15.19 9.75
CA LEU A 170 20.06 15.73 8.46
C LEU A 170 20.78 17.06 8.63
N GLY A 171 20.37 17.90 9.58
CA GLY A 171 21.14 19.08 10.02
C GLY A 171 22.48 18.73 10.68
N LYS A 172 22.70 17.47 11.06
CA LYS A 172 23.95 16.90 11.56
C LYS A 172 24.69 16.05 10.52
N THR A 173 24.39 16.16 9.22
CA THR A 173 25.36 15.69 8.22
C THR A 173 26.68 16.38 8.52
N ILE A 174 27.69 15.60 8.87
CA ILE A 174 29.06 16.05 9.01
C ILE A 174 29.39 16.75 7.70
N TYR A 175 29.44 18.08 7.71
CA TYR A 175 30.09 18.85 6.68
C TYR A 175 31.57 18.48 6.80
N HIS A 176 31.98 17.41 6.11
CA HIS A 176 33.35 17.33 5.67
C HIS A 176 33.55 18.59 4.85
N GLY A 177 34.49 19.45 5.25
CA GLY A 177 34.77 20.73 4.59
C GLY A 177 34.88 20.61 3.06
N PRO A 178 35.02 21.73 2.33
CA PRO A 178 35.19 21.67 0.89
C PRO A 178 36.29 20.64 0.55
N ARG A 179 35.91 19.54 -0.12
CA ARG A 179 36.86 18.50 -0.49
C ARG A 179 37.95 19.15 -1.31
N THR A 180 39.20 18.91 -0.94
CA THR A 180 40.33 19.34 -1.75
C THR A 180 40.23 18.69 -3.15
N PRO A 181 40.78 19.30 -4.21
CA PRO A 181 40.81 18.70 -5.54
C PRO A 181 41.44 17.30 -5.58
N GLU A 182 42.25 16.93 -4.59
CA GLU A 182 42.84 15.59 -4.45
C GLU A 182 41.85 14.58 -3.88
N GLU A 183 41.08 14.95 -2.85
CA GLU A 183 40.03 14.08 -2.29
C GLU A 183 38.92 13.80 -3.30
N ILE A 184 38.58 14.77 -4.16
CA ILE A 184 37.62 14.57 -5.26
C ILE A 184 38.19 13.58 -6.28
N ARG A 185 39.48 13.72 -6.64
CA ARG A 185 40.15 12.81 -7.59
C ARG A 185 40.21 11.39 -7.05
N GLU A 186 40.53 11.22 -5.77
CA GLU A 186 40.62 9.90 -5.15
C GLU A 186 39.24 9.25 -4.98
N ALA A 187 38.21 10.01 -4.59
CA ALA A 187 36.84 9.51 -4.54
C ALA A 187 36.34 9.05 -5.93
N ASN A 188 36.60 9.84 -6.98
CA ASN A 188 36.26 9.48 -8.35
C ASN A 188 37.02 8.23 -8.83
N ARG A 189 38.28 8.07 -8.42
CA ARG A 189 39.09 6.88 -8.70
C ARG A 189 38.49 5.64 -8.03
N GLN A 190 38.12 5.73 -6.75
CA GLN A 190 37.49 4.63 -6.05
C GLN A 190 36.13 4.23 -6.65
N ASP A 191 35.30 5.20 -7.04
CA ASP A 191 34.03 4.92 -7.70
C ASP A 191 34.21 4.32 -9.10
N SER A 192 35.25 4.74 -9.84
CA SER A 192 35.63 4.08 -11.09
C SER A 192 36.02 2.62 -10.86
N LEU A 193 36.85 2.35 -9.85
CA LEU A 193 37.26 0.99 -9.51
C LEU A 193 36.08 0.10 -9.10
N LYS A 194 35.14 0.62 -8.29
CA LYS A 194 33.90 -0.08 -7.92
C LYS A 194 33.05 -0.42 -9.14
N ARG A 195 32.90 0.52 -10.07
CA ARG A 195 32.16 0.30 -11.34
C ARG A 195 32.85 -0.74 -12.22
N ASP A 196 34.17 -0.75 -12.28
CA ASP A 196 34.93 -1.74 -13.05
C ASP A 196 34.89 -3.14 -12.45
N VAL A 197 34.94 -3.25 -11.12
CA VAL A 197 34.75 -4.54 -10.42
C VAL A 197 33.35 -5.07 -10.71
N PHE A 198 32.32 -4.25 -10.56
CA PHE A 198 30.94 -4.62 -10.85
C PHE A 198 30.76 -5.07 -12.31
N ARG A 199 31.32 -4.32 -13.27
CA ARG A 199 31.26 -4.66 -14.71
C ARG A 199 31.94 -5.99 -15.00
N ARG A 200 33.12 -6.25 -14.43
CA ARG A 200 33.85 -7.51 -14.60
C ARG A 200 33.07 -8.69 -14.03
N GLU A 201 32.49 -8.53 -12.85
CA GLU A 201 31.70 -9.59 -12.22
C GLU A 201 30.42 -9.88 -13.00
N HIS A 202 29.74 -8.84 -13.49
CA HIS A 202 28.58 -8.98 -14.37
C HIS A 202 28.92 -9.75 -15.66
N LEU A 203 30.02 -9.39 -16.33
CA LEU A 203 30.48 -10.10 -17.52
C LEU A 203 30.87 -11.55 -17.22
N ARG A 204 31.52 -11.81 -16.07
CA ARG A 204 31.87 -13.17 -15.65
C ARG A 204 30.62 -14.05 -15.52
N ARG A 205 29.60 -13.56 -14.80
CA ARG A 205 28.32 -14.27 -14.63
C ARG A 205 27.61 -14.49 -15.97
N TYR A 206 27.63 -13.51 -16.86
CA TYR A 206 27.06 -13.64 -18.20
C TYR A 206 27.73 -14.76 -19.01
N TRP A 207 29.07 -14.82 -19.01
CA TRP A 207 29.81 -15.86 -19.73
C TRP A 207 29.71 -17.25 -19.09
N GLU A 208 29.69 -17.33 -17.76
CA GLU A 208 29.43 -18.59 -17.03
C GLU A 208 28.05 -19.17 -17.40
N LYS A 209 27.01 -18.32 -17.41
CA LYS A 209 25.67 -18.72 -17.82
C LYS A 209 25.65 -19.21 -19.27
N ARG A 210 26.26 -18.46 -20.19
CA ARG A 210 26.31 -18.83 -21.61
C ARG A 210 27.03 -20.17 -21.84
N ARG A 211 28.13 -20.43 -21.13
CA ARG A 211 28.83 -21.73 -21.20
C ARG A 211 27.96 -22.86 -20.67
N ALA A 212 27.27 -22.66 -19.55
CA ALA A 212 26.35 -23.65 -18.99
C ALA A 212 25.20 -23.97 -19.95
N ASP A 213 24.64 -22.95 -20.61
CA ASP A 213 23.59 -23.12 -21.62
C ASP A 213 24.10 -23.86 -22.86
N SER A 214 25.31 -23.54 -23.35
CA SER A 214 25.96 -24.28 -24.44
C SER A 214 26.23 -25.75 -24.10
N LEU A 215 26.72 -26.05 -22.89
CA LEU A 215 26.93 -27.42 -22.42
C LEU A 215 25.61 -28.20 -22.30
N ARG A 216 24.54 -27.54 -21.85
CA ARG A 216 23.20 -28.15 -21.82
C ARG A 216 22.68 -28.48 -23.21
N MET A 217 22.90 -27.61 -24.20
CA MET A 217 22.49 -27.87 -25.59
C MET A 217 23.29 -29.00 -26.23
N LEU A 218 24.58 -29.13 -25.94
CA LEU A 218 25.42 -30.23 -26.41
C LEU A 218 25.01 -31.59 -25.80
N ASN A 219 24.69 -31.62 -24.51
CA ASN A 219 24.26 -32.84 -23.81
C ASN A 219 22.78 -33.21 -24.08
N ALA A 220 22.04 -32.38 -24.81
CA ALA A 220 20.63 -32.62 -25.17
C ALA A 220 20.46 -33.13 -26.61
N GLN A 221 21.55 -33.39 -27.33
CA GLN A 221 21.49 -34.09 -28.62
C GLN A 221 21.39 -35.62 -28.38
N PRO A 222 20.43 -36.31 -29.04
CA PRO A 222 20.18 -37.74 -28.84
C PRO A 222 21.31 -38.64 -29.37
#